data_AF-A0A8T6VJ37-F1
#
_entry.id   AF-A0A8T6VJ37-F1
#
_cell.length_a   1.000
_cell.length_b   1.000
_cell.length_c   1.000
_cell.angle_alpha   90.00
_cell.angle_beta   90.00
_cell.angle_gamma   90.00
#
_symmetry.space_group_name_H-M   'P 1'
#
loop_
_entity.id
_entity.type
_entity.pdbx_description
1 polymer ?
#
loop_
_entity_poly.entity_id
_entity_poly.type
_entity_poly.pdbx_seq_one_letter_code
_entity_poly.pdbx_strand_id
1 'polypeptide(L)'
;EAKILIYKYLETHYALRQDEITEKLDVFTKGLEEYLHTGAYVVEAKILEEIGASYGVVQKPRLENVTDENNFLSQVKTLRHACT
;
A
#
# COMPACT_ATOMS: atom_id res chain seq x y z
N GLU A 1 3.25 -18.46 7.16
CA GLU A 1 4.27 -17.64 6.48
C GLU A 1 4.02 -16.14 6.67
N ALA A 2 2.86 -15.59 6.28
CA ALA A 2 2.57 -14.15 6.40
C ALA A 2 2.73 -13.56 7.82
N LYS A 3 2.30 -14.29 8.86
CA LYS A 3 2.42 -13.87 10.28
C LYS A 3 3.86 -13.56 10.71
N ILE A 4 4.85 -14.31 10.21
CA ILE A 4 6.27 -14.13 10.56
C ILE A 4 6.81 -12.83 9.96
N LEU A 5 6.39 -12.49 8.74
CA LEU A 5 6.79 -11.26 8.07
C LEU A 5 6.25 -10.02 8.78
N ILE A 6 5.01 -10.09 9.28
CA ILE A 6 4.39 -9.02 10.08
C ILE A 6 5.18 -8.80 11.37
N TYR A 7 5.50 -9.86 12.13
CA TYR A 7 6.29 -9.69 13.35
C TYR A 7 7.68 -9.14 13.10
N LYS A 8 8.35 -9.60 12.04
CA LYS A 8 9.67 -9.08 11.67
C LYS A 8 9.62 -7.59 11.30
N TYR A 9 8.58 -7.14 10.59
CA TYR A 9 8.39 -5.73 10.26
C TYR A 9 8.20 -4.87 11.53
N LEU A 10 7.34 -5.31 12.44
CA LEU A 10 7.07 -4.62 13.70
C LEU A 10 8.29 -4.58 14.63
N GLU A 11 9.05 -5.66 14.71
CA GLU A 11 10.28 -5.70 15.50
C GLU A 11 11.34 -4.75 14.94
N THR A 12 11.46 -4.65 13.61
CA THR A 12 12.48 -3.80 12.95
C THR A 12 12.14 -2.32 12.90
N HIS A 13 10.86 -1.96 12.72
CA HIS A 13 10.44 -0.56 12.52
C HIS A 13 9.85 0.07 13.78
N TYR A 14 9.31 -0.75 14.67
CA TYR A 14 8.61 -0.29 15.88
C TYR A 14 9.26 -0.77 17.18
N ALA A 15 10.39 -1.51 17.09
CA ALA A 15 11.04 -2.15 18.23
C ALA A 15 10.06 -2.99 19.09
N LEU A 16 8.99 -3.50 18.45
CA LEU A 16 7.91 -4.20 19.13
C LEU A 16 8.15 -5.71 19.05
N ARG A 17 8.46 -6.33 20.19
CA ARG A 17 8.60 -7.78 20.28
C ARG A 17 7.24 -8.46 20.46
N GLN A 18 7.16 -9.73 20.06
CA GLN A 18 5.91 -10.48 20.06
C GLN A 18 5.29 -10.64 21.46
N ASP A 19 6.12 -10.75 22.50
CA ASP A 19 5.73 -10.80 23.91
C ASP A 19 5.12 -9.48 24.42
N GLU A 20 5.48 -8.35 23.81
CA GLU A 20 5.05 -7.01 24.23
C GLU A 20 3.76 -6.53 23.52
N ILE A 21 3.26 -7.29 22.54
CA ILE A 21 2.08 -6.90 21.74
C ILE A 21 0.85 -6.68 22.62
N THR A 22 0.66 -7.54 23.63
CA THR A 22 -0.49 -7.45 24.54
C THR A 22 -0.47 -6.16 25.37
N GLU A 23 0.72 -5.61 25.65
CA GLU A 23 0.92 -4.38 26.41
C GLU A 23 0.95 -3.13 25.51
N LYS A 24 1.28 -3.30 24.22
CA LYS A 24 1.43 -2.21 23.23
C LYS A 24 0.51 -2.39 22.03
N LEU A 25 -0.76 -2.70 22.30
CA LEU A 25 -1.79 -3.00 21.30
C LEU A 25 -2.00 -1.87 20.29
N ASP A 26 -1.88 -0.61 20.72
CA ASP A 26 -1.99 0.55 19.84
C ASP A 26 -0.85 0.63 18.81
N VAL A 27 0.39 0.35 19.25
CA VAL A 27 1.58 0.32 18.37
C VAL A 27 1.49 -0.87 17.40
N PHE A 28 1.02 -2.02 17.88
CA PHE A 28 0.76 -3.18 17.03
C PHE A 28 -0.26 -2.86 15.94
N THR A 29 -1.40 -2.25 16.32
CA THR A 29 -2.50 -1.95 15.39
C THR A 29 -2.03 -0.94 14.33
N LYS A 30 -1.34 0.12 14.74
CA LYS A 30 -0.77 1.11 13.81
C LYS A 30 0.26 0.50 12.85
N GLY A 31 1.22 -0.28 13.37
CA GLY A 31 2.24 -0.90 12.52
C GLY A 31 1.66 -1.94 11.55
N LEU A 32 0.58 -2.63 11.94
CA LEU A 32 -0.15 -3.54 11.07
C LEU A 32 -0.91 -2.79 9.97
N GLU A 33 -1.58 -1.69 10.31
CA GLU A 33 -2.28 -0.83 9.36
C GLU A 33 -1.31 -0.29 8.28
N GLU A 34 -0.16 0.23 8.70
CA GLU A 34 0.87 0.72 7.77
C GLU A 34 1.45 -0.40 6.90
N TYR A 35 1.75 -1.56 7.47
CA TYR A 35 2.25 -2.72 6.71
C TYR A 35 1.25 -3.16 5.63
N LEU A 36 -0.03 -3.27 5.98
CA LEU A 36 -1.07 -3.67 5.04
C LEU A 36 -1.39 -2.59 4.01
N HIS A 37 -1.27 -1.32 4.39
CA HIS A 37 -1.42 -0.19 3.47
C HIS A 37 -0.38 -0.24 2.34
N THR A 38 0.88 -0.59 2.66
CA THR A 38 1.91 -0.75 1.62
C THR A 38 1.59 -1.88 0.63
N GLY A 39 0.99 -2.98 1.11
CA GLY A 39 0.61 -4.11 0.26
C GLY A 39 -0.55 -3.77 -0.68
N ALA A 40 -1.59 -3.10 -0.17
CA ALA A 40 -2.73 -2.65 -0.99
C ALA A 40 -2.28 -1.69 -2.09
N TYR A 41 -1.40 -0.74 -1.76
CA TYR A 41 -0.87 0.23 -2.71
C TYR A 41 -0.05 -0.41 -3.85
N VAL A 42 0.77 -1.42 -3.54
CA VAL A 42 1.54 -2.16 -4.57
C VAL A 42 0.61 -2.88 -5.56
N VAL A 43 -0.50 -3.45 -5.07
CA VAL A 43 -1.51 -4.11 -5.92
C VAL A 43 -2.25 -3.07 -6.77
N GLU A 44 -2.68 -1.96 -6.17
CA GLU A 44 -3.32 -0.84 -6.88
C GLU A 44 -2.43 -0.26 -8.00
N ALA A 45 -1.16 -0.02 -7.71
CA ALA A 45 -0.19 0.46 -8.68
C ALA A 45 -0.02 -0.53 -9.86
N LYS A 46 -0.01 -1.84 -9.56
CA LYS A 46 0.08 -2.87 -10.60
C LYS A 46 -1.14 -2.90 -11.51
N ILE A 47 -2.34 -2.78 -10.94
CA ILE A 47 -3.59 -2.72 -11.70
C ILE A 47 -3.60 -1.47 -12.59
N LEU A 48 -3.17 -0.31 -12.09
CA LEU A 48 -3.08 0.92 -12.90
C LEU A 48 -2.06 0.80 -14.04
N GLU A 49 -0.91 0.17 -13.80
CA GLU A 49 0.09 -0.11 -14.82
C GLU A 49 -0.50 -1.01 -15.94
N GLU A 50 -1.19 -2.09 -15.56
CA GLU A 50 -1.80 -3.02 -16.53
C GLU A 50 -2.93 -2.36 -17.34
N ILE A 51 -3.80 -1.61 -16.67
CA ILE A 51 -4.86 -0.82 -17.33
C ILE A 51 -4.23 0.19 -18.28
N GLY A 52 -3.25 0.98 -17.83
CA GLY A 52 -2.53 1.94 -18.66
C GLY A 52 -1.87 1.30 -19.87
N ALA A 53 -1.17 0.18 -19.69
CA ALA A 53 -0.55 -0.58 -20.77
C ALA A 53 -1.56 -1.08 -21.80
N SER A 54 -2.75 -1.51 -21.36
CA SER A 54 -3.83 -1.93 -22.27
C SER A 54 -4.34 -0.80 -23.17
N TYR A 55 -4.16 0.45 -22.74
CA TYR A 55 -4.54 1.65 -23.48
C TYR A 55 -3.36 2.37 -24.16
N GLY A 56 -2.16 1.78 -24.17
CA GLY A 56 -0.96 2.41 -24.75
C GLY A 56 -0.38 3.56 -23.91
N VAL A 57 -0.86 3.75 -22.68
CA VAL A 57 -0.39 4.78 -21.75
C VAL A 57 0.73 4.19 -20.87
N VAL A 58 1.98 4.52 -21.19
CA VAL A 58 3.16 4.14 -20.39
C VAL A 58 3.42 5.21 -19.33
N GLN A 59 2.55 5.30 -18.32
CA GLN A 59 2.83 6.12 -17.13
C GLN A 59 3.18 5.21 -15.96
N LYS A 60 4.38 5.40 -15.39
CA LYS A 60 4.71 4.79 -14.10
C LYS A 60 3.81 5.42 -13.04
N PRO A 61 3.04 4.65 -12.27
CA PRO A 61 2.33 5.19 -11.12
C PRO A 61 3.37 5.84 -10.20
N ARG A 62 3.21 7.15 -9.93
CA ARG A 62 4.13 7.90 -9.07
C ARG A 62 3.99 7.34 -7.66
N LEU A 63 5.06 6.71 -7.16
CA LEU A 63 5.23 6.19 -5.80
C LEU A 63 5.32 7.30 -4.73
N GLU A 64 4.76 8.48 -4.99
CA GLU A 64 4.87 9.62 -4.09
C GLU A 64 3.65 9.67 -3.18
N ASN A 65 3.90 9.35 -1.91
CA ASN A 65 3.12 9.64 -0.70
C ASN A 65 1.59 9.67 -0.91
N VAL A 66 0.93 8.60 -0.45
CA VAL A 66 -0.52 8.54 -0.30
C VAL A 66 -0.95 9.54 0.78
N THR A 67 -0.96 10.82 0.44
CA THR A 67 -1.93 11.76 0.99
C THR A 67 -3.17 11.64 0.12
N ASP A 68 -4.32 11.51 0.77
CA ASP A 68 -5.70 11.31 0.30
C ASP A 68 -6.09 11.78 -1.13
N GLU A 69 -5.42 12.78 -1.71
CA GLU A 69 -5.71 13.35 -3.03
C GLU A 69 -5.38 12.45 -4.24
N ASN A 70 -4.63 11.35 -4.07
CA ASN A 70 -4.31 10.39 -5.15
C ASN A 70 -5.04 9.03 -5.01
N ASN A 71 -6.27 9.02 -4.53
CA ASN A 71 -7.10 7.80 -4.43
C ASN A 71 -7.11 7.02 -5.76
N PHE A 72 -6.86 5.71 -5.70
CA PHE A 72 -6.91 4.76 -6.82
C PHE A 72 -8.10 4.98 -7.76
N LEU A 73 -9.29 5.26 -7.20
CA LEU A 73 -10.50 5.51 -7.98
C LEU A 73 -10.36 6.73 -8.93
N SER A 74 -9.68 7.79 -8.48
CA SER A 74 -9.43 8.98 -9.29
C SER A 74 -8.44 8.70 -10.42
N GLN A 75 -7.43 7.86 -10.17
CA GLN A 75 -6.45 7.45 -11.18
C GLN A 75 -7.09 6.58 -12.27
N VAL A 76 -7.92 5.61 -11.89
CA VAL A 76 -8.69 4.78 -12.85
C VAL A 76 -9.63 5.64 -13.70
N LYS A 77 -10.34 6.59 -13.10
CA LYS A 77 -11.21 7.53 -13.84
C LYS A 77 -10.40 8.35 -14.84
N THR A 78 -9.25 8.86 -14.44
CA THR A 78 -8.37 9.66 -15.32
C THR A 78 -7.88 8.85 -16.51
N LEU A 79 -7.41 7.62 -16.28
CA LEU A 79 -7.00 6.72 -17.37
C LEU A 79 -8.15 6.45 -18.35
N ARG A 80 -9.37 6.22 -17.85
CA ARG A 80 -10.55 6.03 -18.69
C ARG A 80 -10.86 7.26 -19.55
N HIS A 81 -10.73 8.47 -18.99
CA HIS A 81 -11.02 9.71 -19.71
C HIS A 81 -9.93 10.12 -20.70
N ALA A 82 -8.66 9.74 -20.47
CA ALA A 82 -7.56 9.99 -21.39
C ALA A 82 -7.67 9.24 -22.74
N CYS A 83 -8.59 8.28 -22.84
CA CYS A 83 -8.78 7.41 -24.00
C CYS A 83 -10.09 7.67 -24.77
N THR A 84 -10.78 8.79 -24.53
CA THR A 84 -11.99 9.22 -25.25
C THR A 84 -11.69 10.42 -26.11
#